data_AF-A0A4Z0MMS2-F1
#
_entry.id   AF-A0A4Z0MMS2-F1
#
_cell.length_a   1.000
_cell.length_b   1.000
_cell.length_c   1.000
_cell.angle_alpha   90.00
_cell.angle_beta   90.00
_cell.angle_gamma   90.00
#
_symmetry.space_group_name_H-M   'P 1'
#
loop_
_entity.id
_entity.type
_entity.pdbx_description
1 polymer ?
#
loop_
_entity_poly.entity_id
_entity_poly.type
_entity_poly.pdbx_seq_one_letter_code
_entity_poly.pdbx_strand_id
1 'polypeptide(L)'
;MASGGESICHSGPTNSVERKYYEKETITRQGYTLTFISKDSAFSANTKQKMINTFFDVYPREAKRFNPKTRKQITFVIDPAYAGVAATDAGVATYSPKWLREHPEDLDVVTHEVMHVVQAYPPNSVGWLTEGIADYVRYTYGVNNVKANWTLPAYKEGQSYTNSYRITARFFVWLEKNVRSTLINELDNAARTHTYTPDIWKQKTGKTVDELWAAYAQNPALDLTYR
;
A
#
# COMPACT_ATOMS: atom_id res chain seq x y z
N MET A 1 76.60 -16.99 15.46
CA MET A 1 75.55 -18.03 15.40
C MET A 1 74.27 -17.36 15.88
N ALA A 2 73.45 -16.86 14.95
CA ALA A 2 72.20 -17.49 14.45
C ALA A 2 71.12 -17.51 15.55
N SER A 3 69.85 -17.12 15.37
CA SER A 3 69.00 -16.60 14.28
C SER A 3 67.67 -16.25 14.99
N GLY A 4 67.00 -15.12 14.75
CA GLY A 4 65.95 -14.99 13.73
C GLY A 4 64.61 -15.64 14.16
N GLY A 5 63.53 -14.85 14.26
CA GLY A 5 62.16 -15.37 14.44
C GLY A 5 61.10 -14.32 14.79
N GLU A 6 60.58 -13.61 13.79
CA GLU A 6 59.34 -12.82 13.82
C GLU A 6 58.08 -13.70 13.80
N SER A 7 56.93 -13.04 14.05
CA SER A 7 55.55 -13.39 13.62
C SER A 7 54.78 -14.29 14.61
N ILE A 8 53.46 -14.18 14.83
CA ILE A 8 52.36 -13.84 13.92
C ILE A 8 51.16 -13.30 14.75
N CYS A 9 50.52 -12.23 14.29
CA CYS A 9 49.16 -11.82 14.69
C CYS A 9 48.15 -12.94 14.39
N HIS A 10 47.42 -13.44 15.39
CA HIS A 10 46.20 -14.23 15.12
C HIS A 10 44.98 -13.48 15.63
N SER A 11 44.36 -12.78 14.68
CA SER A 11 42.95 -12.42 14.69
C SER A 11 42.10 -13.68 14.89
N GLY A 12 41.49 -13.82 16.07
CA GLY A 12 40.37 -14.73 16.24
C GLY A 12 39.18 -14.20 15.44
N PRO A 13 38.43 -15.04 14.70
CA PRO A 13 37.21 -14.59 14.06
C PRO A 13 36.22 -14.20 15.14
N THR A 14 35.97 -12.90 15.30
CA THR A 14 34.76 -12.44 15.98
C THR A 14 33.60 -12.97 15.15
N ASN A 15 32.91 -13.98 15.68
CA ASN A 15 31.62 -14.44 15.17
C ASN A 15 30.71 -13.23 14.98
N SER A 16 30.61 -12.75 13.74
CA SER A 16 29.66 -11.73 13.36
C SER A 16 28.30 -12.41 13.41
N VAL A 17 27.53 -12.13 14.46
CA VAL A 17 26.10 -12.38 14.40
C VAL A 17 25.60 -11.54 13.23
N GLU A 18 25.23 -12.22 12.14
CA GLU A 18 24.75 -11.60 10.92
C GLU A 18 23.61 -10.65 11.29
N ARG A 19 23.87 -9.35 11.16
CA ARG A 19 22.95 -8.31 11.65
C ARG A 19 21.68 -8.37 10.81
N LYS A 20 20.59 -8.91 11.35
CA LYS A 20 19.30 -9.08 10.65
C LYS A 20 18.64 -7.77 10.20
N TYR A 21 19.01 -6.63 10.81
CA TYR A 21 18.53 -5.29 10.48
C TYR A 21 19.50 -4.21 11.01
N TYR A 22 19.62 -3.08 10.32
CA TYR A 22 20.44 -1.94 10.77
C TYR A 22 19.71 -1.03 11.73
N GLU A 23 18.39 -0.94 11.60
CA GLU A 23 17.55 -0.06 12.42
C GLU A 23 16.23 -0.75 12.75
N LYS A 24 15.75 -0.55 13.98
CA LYS A 24 14.40 -0.93 14.40
C LYS A 24 13.86 0.12 15.36
N GLU A 25 12.66 0.62 15.08
CA GLU A 25 11.95 1.57 15.93
C GLU A 25 10.49 1.13 16.05
N THR A 26 9.89 1.29 17.23
CA THR A 26 8.47 1.04 17.45
C THR A 26 7.83 2.32 17.98
N ILE A 27 6.82 2.82 17.27
CA ILE A 27 6.09 4.04 17.60
C ILE A 27 4.62 3.69 17.83
N THR A 28 4.01 4.23 18.88
CA THR A 28 2.58 4.11 19.14
C THR A 28 1.94 5.49 19.22
N ARG A 29 0.86 5.72 18.46
CA ARG A 29 0.03 6.94 18.53
C ARG A 29 -1.45 6.56 18.44
N GLN A 30 -2.26 7.12 19.33
CA GLN A 30 -3.73 6.99 19.30
C GLN A 30 -4.22 5.53 19.16
N GLY A 31 -3.57 4.59 19.84
CA GLY A 31 -3.94 3.17 19.82
C GLY A 31 -3.47 2.37 18.60
N TYR A 32 -2.71 2.97 17.68
CA TYR A 32 -2.02 2.28 16.58
C TYR A 32 -0.53 2.24 16.82
N THR A 33 0.11 1.12 16.46
CA THR A 33 1.54 0.86 16.65
C THR A 33 2.18 0.48 15.31
N LEU A 34 3.25 1.18 14.97
CA LEU A 34 4.11 0.88 13.83
C LEU A 34 5.47 0.41 14.33
N THR A 35 5.90 -0.78 13.92
CA THR A 35 7.29 -1.22 14.02
C THR A 35 7.97 -1.01 12.68
N PHE A 36 8.94 -0.11 12.61
CA PHE A 36 9.74 0.17 11.43
C PHE A 36 11.07 -0.57 11.53
N ILE A 37 11.39 -1.41 10.54
CA ILE A 37 12.63 -2.17 10.47
C ILE A 37 13.34 -1.80 9.16
N SER A 38 14.59 -1.36 9.21
CA SER A 38 15.42 -1.17 8.02
C SER A 38 16.51 -2.22 7.93
N LYS A 39 16.53 -2.97 6.82
CA LYS A 39 17.65 -3.82 6.42
C LYS A 39 18.62 -3.12 5.48
N ASP A 40 18.35 -1.88 5.08
CA ASP A 40 19.26 -1.03 4.31
C ASP A 40 19.98 -0.05 5.26
N SER A 41 21.31 -0.13 5.31
CA SER A 41 22.16 0.71 6.17
C SER A 41 22.22 2.17 5.69
N ALA A 42 21.89 2.42 4.43
CA ALA A 42 21.91 3.74 3.81
C ALA A 42 20.50 4.33 3.64
N PHE A 43 19.49 3.75 4.29
CA PHE A 43 18.13 4.24 4.17
C PHE A 43 17.99 5.65 4.77
N SER A 44 17.34 6.54 4.03
CA SER A 44 17.19 7.95 4.41
C SER A 44 16.33 8.11 5.66
N ALA A 45 16.88 8.71 6.71
CA ALA A 45 16.15 9.06 7.93
C ALA A 45 14.96 10.00 7.65
N ASN A 46 15.09 10.90 6.67
CA ASN A 46 14.00 11.78 6.23
C ASN A 46 12.85 10.98 5.58
N THR A 47 13.19 10.06 4.67
CA THR A 47 12.19 9.20 4.02
C THR A 47 11.49 8.31 5.04
N LYS A 48 12.25 7.72 5.98
CA LYS A 48 11.69 6.98 7.12
C LYS A 48 10.66 7.82 7.89
N GLN A 49 11.03 9.04 8.29
CA GLN A 49 10.13 9.90 9.06
C GLN A 49 8.86 10.28 8.28
N LYS A 50 9.00 10.56 6.99
CA LYS A 50 7.86 10.82 6.08
C LYS A 50 6.93 9.61 5.98
N MET A 51 7.46 8.39 5.86
CA MET A 51 6.66 7.16 5.83
C MET A 51 5.91 6.93 7.15
N ILE A 52 6.58 7.12 8.30
CA ILE A 52 5.96 7.01 9.63
C ILE A 52 4.81 8.01 9.77
N ASN A 53 5.03 9.26 9.34
CA ASN A 53 3.99 10.30 9.40
C ASN A 53 2.81 9.95 8.48
N THR A 54 3.08 9.45 7.27
CA THR A 54 2.05 9.01 6.33
C THR A 54 1.19 7.91 6.95
N PHE A 55 1.82 6.87 7.53
CA PHE A 55 1.10 5.79 8.23
C PHE A 55 0.11 6.32 9.28
N PHE A 56 0.58 7.20 10.17
CA PHE A 56 -0.25 7.72 11.25
C PHE A 56 -1.32 8.72 10.80
N ASP A 57 -1.22 9.29 9.60
CA ASP A 57 -2.31 10.06 9.00
C ASP A 57 -3.37 9.14 8.37
N VAL A 58 -2.94 8.19 7.53
CA VAL A 58 -3.85 7.48 6.63
C VAL A 58 -4.47 6.22 7.26
N TYR A 59 -3.68 5.41 7.97
CA TYR A 59 -4.14 4.10 8.44
C TYR A 59 -5.32 4.17 9.42
N PRO A 60 -5.35 5.11 10.40
CA PRO A 60 -6.54 5.28 11.25
C PRO A 60 -7.80 5.67 10.46
N ARG A 61 -7.67 6.45 9.38
CA ARG A 61 -8.79 6.90 8.53
C ARG A 61 -9.35 5.75 7.70
N GLU A 62 -8.47 4.95 7.09
CA GLU A 62 -8.85 3.74 6.37
C GLU A 62 -9.51 2.71 7.29
N ALA A 63 -8.87 2.43 8.43
CA ALA A 63 -9.42 1.55 9.45
C ALA A 63 -10.83 2.00 9.88
N LYS A 64 -11.01 3.30 10.17
CA LYS A 64 -12.31 3.83 10.57
C LYS A 64 -13.39 3.62 9.50
N ARG A 65 -13.05 3.79 8.21
CA ARG A 65 -14.03 3.68 7.11
C ARG A 65 -14.35 2.23 6.73
N PHE A 66 -13.34 1.39 6.59
CA PHE A 66 -13.47 0.09 5.94
C PHE A 66 -13.47 -1.08 6.92
N ASN A 67 -12.65 -1.03 7.96
CA ASN A 67 -12.56 -2.11 8.95
C ASN A 67 -12.08 -1.60 10.32
N PRO A 68 -12.98 -1.12 11.20
CA PRO A 68 -12.60 -0.59 12.51
C PRO A 68 -11.93 -1.63 13.42
N LYS A 69 -12.20 -2.92 13.15
CA LYS A 69 -11.64 -4.09 13.82
C LYS A 69 -10.31 -4.56 13.22
N THR A 70 -9.77 -3.87 12.22
CA THR A 70 -8.44 -4.18 11.68
C THR A 70 -7.39 -4.12 12.79
N ARG A 71 -6.31 -4.89 12.60
CA ARG A 71 -5.21 -4.97 13.55
C ARG A 71 -4.62 -3.58 13.82
N LYS A 72 -4.11 -3.40 15.04
CA LYS A 72 -3.52 -2.11 15.46
C LYS A 72 -2.01 -2.10 15.44
N GLN A 73 -1.38 -3.25 15.18
CA GLN A 73 0.07 -3.40 15.11
C GLN A 73 0.48 -3.75 13.69
N ILE A 74 1.32 -2.90 13.10
CA ILE A 74 1.78 -2.99 11.71
C ILE A 74 3.30 -2.96 11.72
N THR A 75 3.92 -3.70 10.81
CA THR A 75 5.37 -3.69 10.63
C THR A 75 5.71 -3.18 9.24
N PHE A 76 6.59 -2.18 9.15
CA PHE A 76 7.24 -1.82 7.89
C PHE A 76 8.62 -2.46 7.86
N VAL A 77 8.96 -3.07 6.73
CA VAL A 77 10.28 -3.64 6.48
C VAL A 77 10.85 -2.99 5.23
N ILE A 78 11.95 -2.26 5.38
CA ILE A 78 12.74 -1.80 4.24
C ILE A 78 13.72 -2.91 3.89
N ASP A 79 13.50 -3.54 2.73
CA ASP A 79 14.27 -4.73 2.33
C ASP A 79 14.97 -4.52 0.98
N PRO A 80 16.31 -4.39 0.94
CA PRO A 80 17.04 -4.22 -0.31
C PRO A 80 16.99 -5.46 -1.21
N ALA A 81 16.58 -6.64 -0.70
CA ALA A 81 16.37 -7.83 -1.50
C ALA A 81 14.99 -7.85 -2.19
N TYR A 82 14.08 -6.94 -1.84
CA TYR A 82 12.76 -6.86 -2.46
C TYR A 82 12.84 -6.11 -3.80
N ALA A 83 12.49 -6.82 -4.88
CA ALA A 83 12.64 -6.32 -6.26
C ALA A 83 11.45 -5.49 -6.78
N GLY A 84 10.29 -5.56 -6.11
CA GLY A 84 9.10 -4.78 -6.47
C GLY A 84 9.13 -3.35 -5.92
N VAL A 85 7.96 -2.70 -5.90
CA VAL A 85 7.77 -1.39 -5.24
C VAL A 85 7.54 -1.57 -3.75
N ALA A 86 6.45 -2.26 -3.41
CA ALA A 86 6.14 -2.74 -2.08
C ALA A 86 5.19 -3.95 -2.16
N ALA A 87 5.04 -4.66 -1.04
CA ALA A 87 4.03 -5.70 -0.88
C ALA A 87 3.66 -5.86 0.59
N THR A 88 2.40 -6.21 0.83
CA THR A 88 1.86 -6.39 2.17
C THR A 88 1.27 -7.76 2.36
N ASP A 89 1.68 -8.43 3.43
CA ASP A 89 1.06 -9.67 3.90
C ASP A 89 1.03 -9.71 5.43
N ALA A 90 -0.07 -10.24 5.98
CA ALA A 90 -0.24 -10.48 7.40
C ALA A 90 0.22 -9.30 8.31
N GLY A 91 -0.07 -8.05 7.92
CA GLY A 91 0.29 -6.84 8.66
C GLY A 91 1.76 -6.41 8.59
N VAL A 92 2.53 -7.01 7.68
CA VAL A 92 3.90 -6.65 7.35
C VAL A 92 3.91 -6.06 5.94
N ALA A 93 4.21 -4.77 5.83
CA ALA A 93 4.41 -4.10 4.55
C ALA A 93 5.92 -3.99 4.28
N THR A 94 6.37 -4.63 3.21
CA THR A 94 7.76 -4.61 2.75
C THR A 94 7.91 -3.59 1.65
N TYR A 95 8.89 -2.69 1.74
CA TYR A 95 9.14 -1.64 0.76
C TYR A 95 10.53 -1.76 0.17
N SER A 96 10.65 -1.45 -1.12
CA SER A 96 11.94 -1.38 -1.79
C SER A 96 12.65 -0.06 -1.45
N PRO A 97 13.84 -0.10 -0.80
CA PRO A 97 14.63 1.11 -0.62
C PRO A 97 15.15 1.66 -1.95
N LYS A 98 15.30 0.82 -2.98
CA LYS A 98 15.66 1.29 -4.33
C LYS A 98 14.59 2.21 -4.89
N TRP A 99 13.34 1.76 -4.89
CA TRP A 99 12.22 2.57 -5.35
C TRP A 99 12.14 3.90 -4.59
N LEU A 100 12.21 3.86 -3.25
CA LEU A 100 12.09 5.06 -2.42
C LEU A 100 13.30 6.02 -2.52
N ARG A 101 14.43 5.57 -3.05
CA ARG A 101 15.56 6.44 -3.41
C ARG A 101 15.33 7.12 -4.77
N GLU A 102 14.76 6.39 -5.73
CA GLU A 102 14.44 6.90 -7.08
C GLU A 102 13.17 7.78 -7.08
N HIS A 103 12.24 7.52 -6.16
CA HIS A 103 10.93 8.17 -6.02
C HIS A 103 10.67 8.59 -4.57
N PRO A 104 11.47 9.49 -3.98
CA PRO A 104 11.41 9.83 -2.55
C PRO A 104 10.11 10.55 -2.12
N GLU A 105 9.33 11.03 -3.09
CA GLU A 105 8.03 11.66 -2.86
C GLU A 105 6.86 10.67 -3.00
N ASP A 106 7.07 9.44 -3.46
CA ASP A 106 6.03 8.41 -3.58
C ASP A 106 5.66 7.79 -2.23
N LEU A 107 5.31 8.63 -1.26
CA LEU A 107 4.95 8.24 0.11
C LEU A 107 3.62 7.49 0.16
N ASP A 108 2.73 7.74 -0.80
CA ASP A 108 1.40 7.14 -0.83
C ASP A 108 1.39 5.68 -1.33
N VAL A 109 2.56 5.12 -1.65
CA VAL A 109 2.76 3.67 -1.59
C VAL A 109 2.41 3.14 -0.20
N VAL A 110 2.71 3.87 0.87
CA VAL A 110 2.31 3.51 2.24
C VAL A 110 0.78 3.40 2.35
N THR A 111 0.06 4.39 1.82
CA THR A 111 -1.41 4.43 1.81
C THR A 111 -1.99 3.21 1.08
N HIS A 112 -1.42 2.85 -0.07
CA HIS A 112 -1.80 1.63 -0.80
C HIS A 112 -1.56 0.36 0.04
N GLU A 113 -0.34 0.18 0.55
CA GLU A 113 0.06 -1.03 1.27
C GLU A 113 -0.74 -1.26 2.55
N VAL A 114 -0.96 -0.20 3.33
CA VAL A 114 -1.66 -0.35 4.62
C VAL A 114 -3.15 -0.62 4.43
N MET A 115 -3.72 -0.24 3.29
CA MET A 115 -5.08 -0.62 2.91
C MET A 115 -5.22 -2.14 2.77
N HIS A 116 -4.21 -2.85 2.25
CA HIS A 116 -4.26 -4.32 2.21
C HIS A 116 -4.38 -4.94 3.61
N VAL A 117 -3.83 -4.30 4.65
CA VAL A 117 -4.04 -4.73 6.03
C VAL A 117 -5.47 -4.45 6.51
N VAL A 118 -6.08 -3.34 6.08
CA VAL A 118 -7.48 -3.01 6.39
C VAL A 118 -8.42 -4.00 5.71
N GLN A 119 -8.17 -4.28 4.42
CA GLN A 119 -8.88 -5.25 3.59
C GLN A 119 -8.85 -6.63 4.23
N ALA A 120 -7.67 -7.14 4.60
CA ALA A 120 -7.51 -8.47 5.21
C ALA A 120 -8.34 -9.55 4.47
N TYR A 121 -8.39 -9.46 3.14
CA TYR A 121 -9.23 -10.33 2.33
C TYR A 121 -8.74 -11.79 2.42
N PRO A 122 -9.67 -12.77 2.36
CA PRO A 122 -9.30 -14.17 2.29
C PRO A 122 -8.55 -14.48 0.98
N PRO A 123 -7.79 -15.60 0.93
CA PRO A 123 -7.19 -16.08 -0.31
C PRO A 123 -8.24 -16.21 -1.42
N ASN A 124 -7.80 -16.03 -2.67
CA ASN A 124 -8.66 -16.06 -3.88
C ASN A 124 -9.73 -14.94 -3.93
N SER A 125 -9.53 -13.83 -3.23
CA SER A 125 -10.32 -12.62 -3.45
C SER A 125 -10.07 -12.03 -4.84
N VAL A 126 -10.94 -11.11 -5.25
CA VAL A 126 -10.97 -10.54 -6.60
C VAL A 126 -9.83 -9.55 -6.78
N GLY A 127 -8.74 -9.96 -7.42
CA GLY A 127 -7.50 -9.18 -7.50
C GLY A 127 -7.68 -7.73 -7.98
N TRP A 128 -8.43 -7.50 -9.07
CA TRP A 128 -8.63 -6.14 -9.57
C TRP A 128 -9.43 -5.25 -8.62
N LEU A 129 -10.32 -5.83 -7.82
CA LEU A 129 -11.07 -5.12 -6.79
C LEU A 129 -10.13 -4.78 -5.62
N THR A 130 -9.30 -5.73 -5.20
CA THR A 130 -8.29 -5.55 -4.14
C THR A 130 -7.36 -4.38 -4.45
N GLU A 131 -6.69 -4.43 -5.61
CA GLU A 131 -5.74 -3.40 -6.04
C GLU A 131 -6.43 -2.07 -6.38
N GLY A 132 -7.61 -2.14 -6.99
CA GLY A 132 -8.39 -0.95 -7.32
C GLY A 132 -8.83 -0.16 -6.08
N ILE A 133 -9.20 -0.85 -4.99
CA ILE A 133 -9.55 -0.21 -3.72
C ILE A 133 -8.31 0.40 -3.07
N ALA A 134 -7.16 -0.28 -3.11
CA ALA A 134 -5.90 0.23 -2.57
C ALA A 134 -5.47 1.55 -3.26
N ASP A 135 -5.60 1.64 -4.58
CA ASP A 135 -5.33 2.90 -5.30
C ASP A 135 -6.47 3.93 -5.17
N TYR A 136 -7.71 3.50 -4.95
CA TYR A 136 -8.82 4.42 -4.66
C TYR A 136 -8.61 5.14 -3.32
N VAL A 137 -8.13 4.44 -2.28
CA VAL A 137 -7.83 5.09 -1.00
C VAL A 137 -6.57 5.94 -1.08
N ARG A 138 -5.60 5.57 -1.91
CA ARG A 138 -4.48 6.46 -2.25
C ARG A 138 -4.95 7.78 -2.84
N TYR A 139 -5.94 7.80 -3.74
CA TYR A 139 -6.56 9.05 -4.20
C TYR A 139 -7.30 9.79 -3.07
N THR A 140 -8.04 9.07 -2.24
CA THR A 140 -8.94 9.65 -1.23
C THR A 140 -8.21 10.22 0.00
N TYR A 141 -7.15 9.54 0.43
CA TYR A 141 -6.45 9.78 1.69
C TYR A 141 -4.99 10.11 1.53
N GLY A 142 -4.42 9.88 0.34
CA GLY A 142 -3.02 10.16 0.10
C GLY A 142 -2.63 11.60 0.42
N VAL A 143 -1.39 11.78 0.85
CA VAL A 143 -0.89 13.02 1.44
C VAL A 143 0.19 13.70 0.60
N ASN A 144 0.65 13.05 -0.47
CA ASN A 144 1.78 13.52 -1.26
C ASN A 144 1.66 13.23 -2.77
N ASN A 145 0.46 12.94 -3.26
CA ASN A 145 0.24 12.55 -4.66
C ASN A 145 0.68 13.64 -5.64
N VAL A 146 0.43 14.91 -5.32
CA VAL A 146 0.87 16.04 -6.17
C VAL A 146 2.39 16.07 -6.32
N LYS A 147 3.14 15.93 -5.22
CA LYS A 147 4.61 15.94 -5.27
C LYS A 147 5.18 14.66 -5.88
N ALA A 148 4.50 13.54 -5.72
CA ALA A 148 4.85 12.27 -6.35
C ALA A 148 4.57 12.24 -7.86
N ASN A 149 3.90 13.27 -8.41
CA ASN A 149 3.33 13.26 -9.76
C ASN A 149 2.44 12.03 -10.01
N TRP A 150 1.74 11.58 -8.98
CA TRP A 150 0.80 10.49 -9.07
C TRP A 150 -0.62 11.02 -9.28
N THR A 151 -1.32 10.45 -10.25
CA THR A 151 -2.68 10.88 -10.64
C THR A 151 -3.55 9.68 -10.98
N LEU A 152 -4.86 9.86 -11.12
CA LEU A 152 -5.71 8.83 -11.71
C LEU A 152 -5.73 9.08 -13.23
N PRO A 153 -5.36 8.11 -14.08
CA PRO A 153 -5.25 8.33 -15.52
C PRO A 153 -6.62 8.58 -16.12
N ALA A 154 -6.72 9.52 -17.06
CA ALA A 154 -7.95 9.70 -17.84
C ALA A 154 -8.34 8.38 -18.52
N TYR A 155 -9.65 8.17 -18.67
CA TYR A 155 -10.16 7.02 -19.41
C TYR A 155 -9.61 7.02 -20.85
N LYS A 156 -9.22 5.84 -21.32
CA LYS A 156 -8.81 5.59 -22.70
C LYS A 156 -9.51 4.33 -23.21
N GLU A 157 -9.85 4.32 -24.49
CA GLU A 157 -10.38 3.12 -25.15
C GLU A 157 -9.40 1.95 -25.00
N GLY A 158 -9.94 0.74 -24.85
CA GLY A 158 -9.17 -0.47 -24.55
C GLY A 158 -8.89 -0.72 -23.06
N GLN A 159 -9.21 0.24 -22.17
CA GLN A 159 -9.16 0.02 -20.73
C GLN A 159 -10.39 -0.76 -20.22
N SER A 160 -10.20 -1.48 -19.11
CA SER A 160 -11.23 -2.21 -18.36
C SER A 160 -11.02 -2.08 -16.85
N TYR A 161 -12.09 -2.27 -16.07
CA TYR A 161 -12.01 -2.35 -14.61
C TYR A 161 -11.12 -3.50 -14.11
N THR A 162 -10.80 -4.47 -14.97
CA THR A 162 -9.86 -5.56 -14.67
C THR A 162 -8.39 -5.17 -14.85
N ASN A 163 -8.07 -3.97 -15.34
CA ASN A 163 -6.69 -3.48 -15.39
C ASN A 163 -6.11 -3.13 -14.02
N SER A 164 -6.93 -3.18 -12.96
CA SER A 164 -6.53 -2.95 -11.56
C SER A 164 -6.02 -1.52 -11.31
N TYR A 165 -5.52 -1.28 -10.08
CA TYR A 165 -4.78 -0.09 -9.69
C TYR A 165 -5.51 1.22 -10.09
N ARG A 166 -4.76 2.23 -10.53
CA ARG A 166 -5.22 3.57 -10.90
C ARG A 166 -6.39 3.60 -11.88
N ILE A 167 -6.47 2.65 -12.82
CA ILE A 167 -7.57 2.59 -13.81
C ILE A 167 -8.87 2.24 -13.09
N THR A 168 -8.85 1.16 -12.32
CA THR A 168 -10.01 0.72 -11.53
C THR A 168 -10.35 1.73 -10.44
N ALA A 169 -9.35 2.31 -9.78
CA ALA A 169 -9.53 3.34 -8.76
C ALA A 169 -10.29 4.55 -9.30
N ARG A 170 -9.98 5.01 -10.53
CA ARG A 170 -10.73 6.11 -11.15
C ARG A 170 -12.19 5.76 -11.42
N PHE A 171 -12.45 4.55 -11.87
CA PHE A 171 -13.81 4.04 -12.01
C PHE A 171 -14.53 4.00 -10.66
N PHE A 172 -13.86 3.62 -9.58
CA PHE A 172 -14.44 3.64 -8.23
C PHE A 172 -14.80 5.06 -7.76
N VAL A 173 -13.96 6.05 -8.04
CA VAL A 173 -14.32 7.47 -7.79
C VAL A 173 -15.58 7.86 -8.57
N TRP A 174 -15.68 7.45 -9.83
CA TRP A 174 -16.87 7.73 -10.65
C TRP A 174 -18.13 7.04 -10.13
N LEU A 175 -18.02 5.78 -9.68
CA LEU A 175 -19.14 5.05 -9.11
C LEU A 175 -19.69 5.71 -7.84
N GLU A 176 -18.82 6.13 -6.92
CA GLU A 176 -19.31 6.79 -5.71
C GLU A 176 -19.96 8.14 -6.00
N LYS A 177 -19.44 8.87 -6.98
CA LYS A 177 -19.97 10.18 -7.36
C LYS A 177 -21.31 10.09 -8.09
N ASN A 178 -21.47 9.11 -8.98
CA ASN A 178 -22.58 9.09 -9.94
C ASN A 178 -23.60 7.96 -9.73
N VAL A 179 -23.22 6.89 -9.01
CA VAL A 179 -24.05 5.69 -8.89
C VAL A 179 -24.48 5.47 -7.45
N ARG A 180 -23.53 5.28 -6.53
CA ARG A 180 -23.82 4.98 -5.12
C ARG A 180 -22.62 5.29 -4.24
N SER A 181 -22.75 6.29 -3.37
CA SER A 181 -21.67 6.79 -2.51
C SER A 181 -21.11 5.78 -1.51
N THR A 182 -21.85 4.70 -1.18
CA THR A 182 -21.42 3.65 -0.25
C THR A 182 -20.89 2.39 -0.95
N LEU A 183 -20.85 2.36 -2.27
CA LEU A 183 -20.60 1.13 -3.02
C LEU A 183 -19.23 0.53 -2.70
N ILE A 184 -18.17 1.34 -2.61
CA ILE A 184 -16.83 0.82 -2.38
C ILE A 184 -16.69 0.21 -0.98
N ASN A 185 -17.34 0.80 0.03
CA ASN A 185 -17.42 0.22 1.37
C ASN A 185 -18.18 -1.13 1.36
N GLU A 186 -19.24 -1.25 0.58
CA GLU A 186 -20.03 -2.48 0.48
C GLU A 186 -19.26 -3.61 -0.23
N LEU A 187 -18.52 -3.27 -1.29
CA LEU A 187 -17.66 -4.20 -2.01
C LEU A 187 -16.46 -4.65 -1.16
N ASP A 188 -15.79 -3.72 -0.47
CA ASP A 188 -14.73 -4.03 0.49
C ASP A 188 -15.23 -4.99 1.56
N ASN A 189 -16.36 -4.67 2.18
CA ASN A 189 -16.93 -5.51 3.21
C ASN A 189 -17.25 -6.92 2.68
N ALA A 190 -17.90 -7.02 1.51
CA ALA A 190 -18.25 -8.31 0.94
C ALA A 190 -17.01 -9.16 0.58
N ALA A 191 -15.96 -8.54 0.05
CA ALA A 191 -14.69 -9.22 -0.22
C ALA A 191 -14.05 -9.71 1.09
N ARG A 192 -13.97 -8.84 2.11
CA ARG A 192 -13.42 -9.15 3.44
C ARG A 192 -14.19 -10.23 4.18
N THR A 193 -15.52 -10.28 4.05
CA THR A 193 -16.36 -11.30 4.71
C THR A 193 -16.58 -12.56 3.87
N HIS A 194 -15.87 -12.71 2.74
CA HIS A 194 -15.99 -13.86 1.85
C HIS A 194 -17.42 -14.07 1.31
N THR A 195 -18.17 -12.99 1.10
CA THR A 195 -19.53 -13.01 0.56
C THR A 195 -19.63 -12.30 -0.79
N TYR A 196 -18.51 -11.88 -1.37
CA TYR A 196 -18.49 -11.27 -2.69
C TYR A 196 -18.90 -12.29 -3.75
N THR A 197 -19.87 -11.92 -4.58
CA THR A 197 -20.21 -12.57 -5.85
C THR A 197 -20.41 -11.51 -6.93
N PRO A 198 -20.27 -11.83 -8.23
CA PRO A 198 -20.54 -10.87 -9.30
C PRO A 198 -21.93 -10.23 -9.24
N ASP A 199 -22.93 -10.92 -8.67
CA ASP A 199 -24.29 -10.40 -8.54
C ASP A 199 -24.41 -9.20 -7.59
N ILE A 200 -23.44 -8.99 -6.68
CA ILE A 200 -23.47 -7.85 -5.76
C ILE A 200 -23.58 -6.51 -6.50
N TRP A 201 -22.96 -6.39 -7.67
CA TRP A 201 -23.04 -5.20 -8.51
C TRP A 201 -24.49 -4.89 -8.87
N LYS A 202 -25.22 -5.89 -9.36
CA LYS A 202 -26.63 -5.73 -9.74
C LYS A 202 -27.52 -5.54 -8.53
N GLN A 203 -27.26 -6.24 -7.44
CA GLN A 203 -28.03 -6.08 -6.19
C GLN A 203 -27.88 -4.68 -5.59
N LYS A 204 -26.69 -4.06 -5.67
CA LYS A 204 -26.43 -2.75 -5.07
C LYS A 204 -26.74 -1.58 -6.00
N THR A 205 -26.69 -1.78 -7.31
CA THR A 205 -26.77 -0.68 -8.31
C THR A 205 -27.86 -0.86 -9.37
N GLY A 206 -28.47 -2.04 -9.46
CA GLY A 206 -29.38 -2.42 -10.55
C GLY A 206 -28.67 -2.81 -11.85
N LYS A 207 -27.34 -2.66 -11.95
CA LYS A 207 -26.52 -2.91 -13.15
C LYS A 207 -25.38 -3.89 -12.87
N THR A 208 -24.96 -4.64 -13.88
CA THR A 208 -23.72 -5.43 -13.80
C THR A 208 -22.50 -4.52 -13.81
N VAL A 209 -21.33 -5.04 -13.39
CA VAL A 209 -20.06 -4.28 -13.47
C VAL A 209 -19.72 -3.88 -14.92
N ASP A 210 -20.06 -4.72 -15.91
CA ASP A 210 -19.85 -4.42 -17.33
C ASP A 210 -20.75 -3.27 -17.81
N GLU A 211 -22.02 -3.26 -17.41
CA GLU A 211 -22.94 -2.17 -17.73
C GLU A 211 -22.52 -0.85 -17.06
N LEU A 212 -22.00 -0.92 -15.84
CA LEU A 212 -21.45 0.24 -15.13
C LEU A 212 -20.17 0.76 -15.80
N TRP A 213 -19.29 -0.14 -16.24
CA TRP A 213 -18.08 0.24 -16.97
C TRP A 213 -18.43 0.87 -18.32
N ALA A 214 -19.39 0.32 -19.05
CA ALA A 214 -19.86 0.91 -20.31
C ALA A 214 -20.44 2.32 -20.08
N ALA A 215 -21.21 2.52 -19.00
CA ALA A 215 -21.72 3.85 -18.63
C ALA A 215 -20.58 4.82 -18.28
N TYR A 216 -19.58 4.35 -17.54
CA TYR A 216 -18.37 5.13 -17.24
C TYR A 216 -17.59 5.51 -18.50
N ALA A 217 -17.40 4.58 -19.44
CA ALA A 217 -16.71 4.82 -20.71
C ALA A 217 -17.41 5.88 -21.57
N GLN A 218 -18.75 5.93 -21.54
CA GLN A 218 -19.53 6.94 -22.27
C GLN A 218 -19.48 8.33 -21.60
N ASN A 219 -19.37 8.39 -20.28
CA ASN A 219 -19.32 9.65 -19.54
C ASN A 219 -18.21 9.63 -18.45
N PRO A 220 -16.93 9.61 -18.83
CA PRO A 220 -15.83 9.39 -17.90
C PRO A 220 -15.43 10.66 -17.11
N ALA A 221 -16.10 11.80 -17.34
CA ALA A 221 -15.72 13.07 -16.75
C ALA A 221 -15.71 12.99 -15.21
N LEU A 222 -14.59 13.42 -14.62
CA LEU A 222 -14.45 13.62 -13.18
C LEU A 222 -13.69 14.90 -12.94
N ASP A 223 -14.13 15.63 -11.92
CA ASP A 223 -13.35 16.68 -11.31
C ASP A 223 -12.56 16.05 -10.16
N LEU A 224 -11.25 15.97 -10.33
CA LEU A 224 -10.34 15.26 -9.44
C LEU A 224 -9.47 16.27 -8.70
N THR A 225 -9.45 16.18 -7.38
CA THR A 225 -8.62 17.02 -6.53
C THR A 225 -7.66 16.14 -5.75
N TYR A 226 -6.37 16.44 -5.88
CA TYR A 226 -5.30 15.73 -5.20
C TYR A 226 -4.82 16.54 -4.01
N ARG A 227 -4.37 15.82 -2.98
CA ARG A 227 -3.61 16.38 -1.86
C ARG A 227 -2.13 16.11 -2.05
#